data_AF-A0A945BWG8-F1
#
_entry.id   AF-A0A945BWG8-F1
#
_cell.length_a   1.000
_cell.length_b   1.000
_cell.length_c   1.000
_cell.angle_alpha   90.00
_cell.angle_beta   90.00
_cell.angle_gamma   90.00
#
_symmetry.space_group_name_H-M   'P 1'
#
loop_
_entity.id
_entity.type
_entity.pdbx_description
1 polymer ?
#
loop_
_entity_poly.entity_id
_entity_poly.type
_entity_poly.pdbx_seq_one_letter_code
_entity_poly.pdbx_strand_id
1 'polypeptide(L)'
;MEILFNILNVIKYLIYALLIIVFVIFIFLNVSPVFGASPDKNTKEIIANSENFFEGKFRNIKTTYTNLRTLERKSTLKEWFFPPEDKNPLGPLPTIKFKGQDLTEGKFVWFGHSTLLMKTEGLVVMTDPVFNRASPLPSFSSKSKSSFFNGKPFVFENPILIEDLPKVDVVIISHDHYDHLDSKAIKDLSNLVDHFIVPLGVGAHLERWGVDKNKITELDWYESKSYKDVEFIFAPALHFSGRGITNGNSTLWGSWIVKSKSLSAYFSGDGGYSETFKKLGNEYGPFDIAFIENGAYNIDWSNVHMFPDESVQASIDLKAEVLFPIHWSKFDLSIHAWDEPIIRITKEAAKKNVNIATPMIGEVFELTNLPKNPWWEKLRN
;
A
#
# COMPACT_ATOMS: atom_id res chain seq x y z
N MET A 1 -12.12 -32.34 49.24
CA MET A 1 -10.86 -31.57 49.28
C MET A 1 -9.99 -31.80 48.05
N GLU A 2 -9.86 -33.03 47.56
CA GLU A 2 -9.05 -33.39 46.39
C GLU A 2 -9.47 -32.70 45.08
N ILE A 3 -10.78 -32.59 44.83
CA ILE A 3 -11.33 -31.86 43.65
C ILE A 3 -10.94 -30.37 43.69
N LEU A 4 -11.02 -29.73 44.85
CA LEU A 4 -10.68 -28.31 45.02
C LEU A 4 -9.18 -28.07 44.79
N PHE A 5 -8.33 -28.97 45.29
CA PHE A 5 -6.88 -28.93 45.06
C PHE A 5 -6.52 -29.08 43.57
N ASN A 6 -7.20 -30.00 42.86
CA ASN A 6 -7.01 -30.18 41.42
C ASN A 6 -7.45 -28.94 40.61
N ILE A 7 -8.59 -28.32 40.96
CA ILE A 7 -9.06 -27.09 40.32
C ILE A 7 -8.06 -25.94 40.54
N LEU A 8 -7.55 -25.76 41.77
CA LEU A 8 -6.56 -24.73 42.07
C LEU A 8 -5.24 -24.94 41.30
N ASN A 9 -4.81 -26.19 41.13
CA ASN A 9 -3.63 -26.51 40.31
C ASN A 9 -3.87 -26.22 38.82
N VAL A 10 -5.04 -26.57 38.28
CA VAL A 10 -5.40 -26.23 36.88
C VAL A 10 -5.41 -24.71 36.69
N ILE A 11 -6.04 -23.95 37.59
CA ILE A 11 -6.04 -22.48 37.54
C ILE A 11 -4.60 -21.93 37.59
N LYS A 12 -3.76 -22.46 38.48
CA LYS A 12 -2.34 -22.08 38.59
C LYS A 12 -1.59 -22.30 37.26
N TYR A 13 -1.76 -23.45 36.61
CA TYR A 13 -1.13 -23.72 35.32
C TYR A 13 -1.70 -22.85 34.19
N LEU A 14 -3.00 -22.54 34.20
CA LEU A 14 -3.60 -21.59 33.25
C LEU A 14 -3.03 -20.17 33.42
N ILE A 15 -2.82 -19.73 34.66
CA ILE A 15 -2.17 -18.45 34.94
C ILE A 15 -0.73 -18.45 34.42
N TYR A 16 0.04 -19.52 34.67
CA TYR A 16 1.40 -19.64 34.14
C TYR A 16 1.43 -19.63 32.62
N ALA A 17 0.52 -20.37 31.97
CA ALA A 17 0.40 -20.35 30.51
C ALA A 17 0.08 -18.95 29.99
N LEU A 18 -0.85 -18.23 30.63
CA LEU A 18 -1.18 -16.85 30.27
C LEU A 18 0.03 -15.91 30.46
N LEU A 19 0.76 -16.01 31.57
CA LEU A 19 1.95 -15.18 31.80
C LEU A 19 3.04 -15.46 30.77
N ILE A 20 3.25 -16.72 30.38
CA ILE A 20 4.18 -17.10 29.31
C ILE A 20 3.72 -16.50 27.98
N ILE A 21 2.43 -16.59 27.64
CA ILE A 21 1.89 -16.00 26.41
C ILE A 21 2.09 -14.48 26.39
N VAL A 22 1.75 -13.79 27.48
CA VAL A 22 1.95 -12.33 27.61
C VAL A 22 3.42 -11.98 27.48
N PHE A 23 4.32 -12.75 28.10
CA PHE A 23 5.76 -12.53 27.99
C PHE A 23 6.28 -12.75 26.56
N VAL A 24 5.83 -13.81 25.87
CA VAL A 24 6.19 -14.06 24.47
C VAL A 24 5.68 -12.95 23.56
N ILE A 25 4.44 -12.49 23.74
CA ILE A 25 3.87 -11.35 23.00
C ILE A 25 4.69 -10.09 23.28
N PHE A 26 5.04 -9.82 24.54
CA PHE A 26 5.86 -8.67 24.91
C PHE A 26 7.22 -8.71 24.22
N ILE A 27 7.93 -9.84 24.25
CA ILE A 27 9.20 -10.02 23.54
C ILE A 27 9.02 -9.82 22.04
N PHE A 28 7.99 -10.40 21.44
CA PHE A 28 7.72 -10.27 20.01
C PHE A 28 7.49 -8.81 19.60
N LEU A 29 6.67 -8.06 20.33
CA LEU A 29 6.36 -6.65 20.05
C LEU A 29 7.58 -5.74 20.17
N ASN A 30 8.53 -6.05 21.06
CA ASN A 30 9.71 -5.21 21.28
C ASN A 30 10.91 -5.61 20.39
N VAL A 31 11.08 -6.90 20.12
CA VAL A 31 12.27 -7.42 19.43
C VAL A 31 12.05 -7.58 17.93
N SER A 32 10.84 -7.92 17.48
CA SER A 32 10.60 -8.21 16.07
C SER A 32 10.90 -6.97 15.20
N PRO A 33 11.76 -7.10 14.17
CA PRO A 33 12.12 -5.96 13.33
C PRO A 33 10.91 -5.43 12.55
N VAL A 34 9.87 -6.24 12.32
CA VAL A 34 8.72 -5.89 11.47
C VAL A 34 7.96 -4.64 11.92
N PHE A 35 8.07 -4.27 13.20
CA PHE A 35 7.46 -3.09 13.80
C PHE A 35 8.22 -1.78 13.54
N GLY A 36 9.38 -1.81 12.87
CA GLY A 36 10.18 -0.61 12.58
C GLY A 36 10.76 0.04 13.83
N ALA A 37 11.39 1.21 13.73
CA ALA A 37 11.87 1.97 14.90
C ALA A 37 11.14 3.32 15.07
N SER A 38 11.30 3.93 16.24
CA SER A 38 10.90 5.31 16.47
C SER A 38 11.97 6.28 15.95
N PRO A 39 11.59 7.48 15.48
CA PRO A 39 12.54 8.47 15.01
C PRO A 39 13.56 8.90 16.07
N ASP A 40 14.74 9.32 15.60
CA ASP A 40 15.79 9.88 16.44
C ASP A 40 15.38 11.26 17.01
N LYS A 41 16.22 11.85 17.85
CA LYS A 41 15.91 13.13 18.49
C LYS A 41 15.71 14.26 17.46
N ASN A 42 16.54 14.33 16.43
CA ASN A 42 16.49 15.38 15.42
C ASN A 42 15.24 15.24 14.54
N THR A 43 14.95 14.03 14.06
CA THR A 43 13.71 13.78 13.30
C THR A 43 12.46 14.04 14.16
N LYS A 44 12.49 13.73 15.46
CA LYS A 44 11.38 14.09 16.37
C LYS A 44 11.17 15.61 16.48
N GLU A 45 12.24 16.40 16.50
CA GLU A 45 12.14 17.86 16.51
C GLU A 45 11.56 18.38 15.19
N ILE A 46 11.95 17.80 14.05
CA ILE A 46 11.36 18.11 12.73
C ILE A 46 9.86 17.77 12.72
N ILE A 47 9.49 16.56 13.13
CA ILE A 47 8.10 16.11 13.23
C ILE A 47 7.29 17.03 14.15
N ALA A 48 7.82 17.41 15.31
CA ALA A 48 7.12 18.28 16.25
C ALA A 48 6.88 19.70 15.71
N ASN A 49 7.66 20.14 14.72
CA ASN A 49 7.51 21.43 14.05
C ASN A 49 6.61 21.37 12.80
N SER A 50 6.19 20.18 12.37
CA SER A 50 5.23 20.01 11.27
C SER A 50 3.87 20.60 11.66
N GLU A 51 3.27 21.39 10.77
CA GLU A 51 1.90 21.90 10.95
C GLU A 51 0.85 20.77 10.95
N ASN A 52 1.21 19.60 10.39
CA ASN A 52 0.36 18.42 10.30
C ASN A 52 0.45 17.52 11.55
N PHE A 53 1.36 17.82 12.48
CA PHE A 53 1.58 17.07 13.71
C PHE A 53 1.05 17.81 14.95
N PHE A 54 0.09 17.21 15.66
CA PHE A 54 -0.53 17.84 16.82
C PHE A 54 -0.85 16.82 17.91
N GLU A 55 -0.52 17.16 19.17
CA GLU A 55 -0.70 16.29 20.34
C GLU A 55 -0.06 14.90 20.17
N GLY A 56 1.13 14.84 19.58
CA GLY A 56 1.89 13.61 19.43
C GLY A 56 1.45 12.71 18.27
N LYS A 57 0.59 13.20 17.37
CA LYS A 57 0.11 12.44 16.20
C LYS A 57 -0.04 13.33 14.97
N PHE A 58 0.20 12.75 13.80
CA PHE A 58 -0.23 13.34 12.53
C PHE A 58 -1.76 13.30 12.38
N ARG A 59 -2.30 14.28 11.66
CA ARG A 59 -3.75 14.43 11.44
C ARG A 59 -4.05 14.61 9.96
N ASN A 60 -5.19 14.08 9.53
CA ASN A 60 -5.68 14.33 8.18
C ASN A 60 -5.99 15.81 7.97
N ILE A 61 -5.80 16.25 6.72
CA ILE A 61 -6.38 17.48 6.23
C ILE A 61 -7.90 17.48 6.44
N LYS A 62 -8.46 18.66 6.73
CA LYS A 62 -9.91 18.81 6.86
C LYS A 62 -10.56 18.66 5.48
N THR A 63 -11.57 17.80 5.40
CA THR A 63 -12.39 17.64 4.20
C THR A 63 -13.84 18.03 4.50
N THR A 64 -14.53 18.56 3.50
CA THR A 64 -15.99 18.77 3.55
C THR A 64 -16.75 17.61 2.93
N TYR A 65 -16.05 16.67 2.29
CA TYR A 65 -16.63 15.50 1.67
C TYR A 65 -17.21 14.60 2.74
N THR A 66 -18.44 14.20 2.52
CA THR A 66 -19.13 13.20 3.34
C THR A 66 -19.54 12.06 2.43
N ASN A 67 -19.06 10.86 2.75
CA ASN A 67 -19.46 9.68 2.01
C ASN A 67 -20.94 9.38 2.30
N LEU A 68 -21.81 9.53 1.29
CA LEU A 68 -23.26 9.38 1.42
C LEU A 68 -23.74 7.94 1.19
N ARG A 69 -22.87 6.92 1.24
CA ARG A 69 -23.20 5.48 1.07
C ARG A 69 -24.00 4.86 2.23
N THR A 70 -24.92 5.62 2.82
CA THR A 70 -25.77 5.22 3.95
C THR A 70 -26.68 4.02 3.67
N LEU A 71 -26.83 3.63 2.39
CA LEU A 71 -27.63 2.50 1.93
C LEU A 71 -26.83 1.19 1.76
N GLU A 72 -25.50 1.22 1.80
CA GLU A 72 -24.68 0.01 1.73
C GLU A 72 -24.57 -0.68 3.11
N ARG A 73 -24.65 -2.02 3.11
CA ARG A 73 -24.68 -2.82 4.35
C ARG A 73 -23.31 -2.83 5.02
N LYS A 74 -23.28 -2.54 6.33
CA LYS A 74 -22.09 -2.73 7.18
C LYS A 74 -21.62 -4.17 7.22
N SER A 75 -20.32 -4.36 7.37
CA SER A 75 -19.72 -5.68 7.46
C SER A 75 -20.09 -6.34 8.78
N THR A 76 -20.27 -7.66 8.75
CA THR A 76 -20.51 -8.46 9.95
C THR A 76 -19.29 -9.34 10.24
N LEU A 77 -19.05 -9.64 11.52
CA LEU A 77 -17.98 -10.57 11.93
C LEU A 77 -18.07 -11.93 11.20
N LYS A 78 -19.28 -12.37 10.82
CA LYS A 78 -19.50 -13.64 10.11
C LYS A 78 -18.82 -13.68 8.74
N GLU A 79 -18.81 -12.58 8.00
CA GLU A 79 -18.21 -12.51 6.65
C GLU A 79 -16.69 -12.69 6.67
N TRP A 80 -16.05 -12.33 7.79
CA TRP A 80 -14.61 -12.51 7.99
C TRP A 80 -14.23 -13.98 8.24
N PHE A 81 -15.08 -14.73 8.97
CA PHE A 81 -14.84 -16.13 9.31
C PHE A 81 -15.38 -17.12 8.28
N PHE A 82 -16.40 -16.72 7.53
CA PHE A 82 -17.07 -17.55 6.53
C PHE A 82 -17.25 -16.78 5.21
N PRO A 83 -16.13 -16.40 4.55
CA PRO A 83 -16.21 -15.75 3.25
C PRO A 83 -16.78 -16.70 2.19
N PRO A 84 -17.39 -16.18 1.11
CA PRO A 84 -17.80 -16.99 -0.03
C PRO A 84 -16.57 -17.65 -0.71
N GLU A 85 -16.77 -18.77 -1.40
CA GLU A 85 -15.66 -19.57 -1.96
C GLU A 85 -14.85 -18.82 -3.03
N ASP A 86 -15.50 -17.94 -3.78
CA ASP A 86 -14.93 -17.10 -4.84
C ASP A 86 -14.39 -15.76 -4.35
N LYS A 87 -14.34 -15.53 -3.01
CA LYS A 87 -13.74 -14.32 -2.45
C LYS A 87 -12.28 -14.16 -2.89
N ASN A 88 -11.52 -15.27 -2.85
CA ASN A 88 -10.11 -15.31 -3.22
C ASN A 88 -9.96 -16.08 -4.54
N PRO A 89 -8.84 -15.88 -5.27
CA PRO A 89 -8.58 -16.62 -6.50
C PRO A 89 -8.57 -18.14 -6.26
N LEU A 90 -9.27 -18.89 -7.12
CA LEU A 90 -9.35 -20.36 -7.02
C LEU A 90 -8.03 -21.06 -7.41
N GLY A 91 -7.16 -20.36 -8.14
CA GLY A 91 -5.84 -20.82 -8.55
C GLY A 91 -4.83 -19.67 -8.57
N PRO A 92 -3.58 -19.94 -9.00
CA PRO A 92 -2.59 -18.90 -9.21
C PRO A 92 -3.11 -17.81 -10.15
N LEU A 93 -2.83 -16.54 -9.84
CA LEU A 93 -3.11 -15.43 -10.74
C LEU A 93 -2.15 -15.46 -11.94
N PRO A 94 -2.62 -15.18 -13.16
CA PRO A 94 -1.79 -15.16 -14.35
C PRO A 94 -0.85 -13.97 -14.30
N THR A 95 0.43 -14.23 -14.55
CA THR A 95 1.48 -13.20 -14.54
C THR A 95 2.45 -13.40 -15.69
N ILE A 96 3.01 -12.30 -16.19
CA ILE A 96 4.07 -12.31 -17.19
C ILE A 96 5.41 -12.32 -16.46
N LYS A 97 6.31 -13.22 -16.87
CA LYS A 97 7.68 -13.25 -16.34
C LYS A 97 8.42 -11.97 -16.76
N PHE A 98 8.71 -11.12 -15.79
CA PHE A 98 9.42 -9.87 -15.99
C PHE A 98 10.94 -10.07 -15.99
N LYS A 99 11.66 -9.30 -16.81
CA LYS A 99 13.11 -9.13 -16.71
C LYS A 99 13.43 -7.65 -16.71
N GLY A 100 14.29 -7.19 -15.81
CA GLY A 100 14.62 -5.76 -15.67
C GLY A 100 15.04 -5.03 -16.95
N GLN A 101 15.64 -5.73 -17.92
CA GLN A 101 16.01 -5.18 -19.22
C GLN A 101 14.81 -4.78 -20.11
N ASP A 102 13.62 -5.34 -19.86
CA ASP A 102 12.41 -5.07 -20.63
C ASP A 102 11.82 -3.69 -20.29
N LEU A 103 12.18 -3.15 -19.11
CA LEU A 103 11.82 -1.79 -18.67
C LEU A 103 12.72 -0.74 -19.34
N THR A 104 12.31 -0.32 -20.54
CA THR A 104 12.95 0.77 -21.29
C THR A 104 12.31 2.13 -20.99
N GLU A 105 12.92 3.21 -21.49
CA GLU A 105 12.44 4.58 -21.27
C GLU A 105 10.97 4.77 -21.61
N GLY A 106 10.22 5.50 -20.78
CA GLY A 106 8.79 5.79 -20.96
C GLY A 106 7.86 4.60 -20.65
N LYS A 107 8.40 3.49 -20.14
CA LYS A 107 7.62 2.28 -19.83
C LYS A 107 7.35 2.10 -18.35
N PHE A 108 6.31 1.30 -18.11
CA PHE A 108 5.78 0.98 -16.79
C PHE A 108 5.62 -0.53 -16.65
N VAL A 109 5.70 -1.05 -15.43
CA VAL A 109 5.33 -2.43 -15.10
C VAL A 109 4.76 -2.49 -13.68
N TRP A 110 3.74 -3.33 -13.48
CA TRP A 110 3.04 -3.48 -12.21
C TRP A 110 3.19 -4.89 -11.64
N PHE A 111 3.47 -5.01 -10.33
CA PHE A 111 3.74 -6.28 -9.65
C PHE A 111 2.63 -6.71 -8.67
N GLY A 112 1.43 -6.17 -8.87
CA GLY A 112 0.29 -6.34 -7.99
C GLY A 112 0.26 -5.31 -6.87
N HIS A 113 -0.91 -5.15 -6.24
CA HIS A 113 -1.13 -4.15 -5.17
C HIS A 113 -0.72 -2.74 -5.61
N SER A 114 0.14 -2.09 -4.85
CA SER A 114 0.65 -0.74 -5.09
C SER A 114 2.13 -0.71 -5.47
N THR A 115 2.72 -1.87 -5.83
CA THR A 115 4.10 -1.96 -6.31
C THR A 115 4.17 -1.88 -7.83
N LEU A 116 4.78 -0.83 -8.35
CA LEU A 116 5.07 -0.67 -9.77
C LEU A 116 6.45 -0.05 -10.00
N LEU A 117 6.96 -0.21 -11.22
CA LEU A 117 8.10 0.52 -11.74
C LEU A 117 7.68 1.43 -12.88
N MET A 118 8.31 2.59 -12.93
CA MET A 118 8.27 3.50 -14.07
C MET A 118 9.69 3.90 -14.44
N LYS A 119 9.97 4.02 -15.74
CA LYS A 119 11.26 4.51 -16.22
C LYS A 119 11.11 5.86 -16.92
N THR A 120 11.70 6.89 -16.33
CA THR A 120 11.65 8.27 -16.84
C THR A 120 12.97 8.99 -16.59
N GLU A 121 13.43 9.77 -17.57
CA GLU A 121 14.72 10.47 -17.60
C GLU A 121 15.89 9.52 -17.27
N GLY A 122 15.81 8.28 -17.77
CA GLY A 122 16.79 7.23 -17.50
C GLY A 122 16.75 6.64 -16.09
N LEU A 123 15.84 7.10 -15.20
CA LEU A 123 15.70 6.62 -13.83
C LEU A 123 14.63 5.54 -13.72
N VAL A 124 14.89 4.52 -12.91
CA VAL A 124 13.85 3.58 -12.47
C VAL A 124 13.31 4.02 -11.12
N VAL A 125 12.03 4.39 -11.09
CA VAL A 125 11.29 4.74 -9.87
C VAL A 125 10.38 3.57 -9.48
N MET A 126 10.42 3.18 -8.21
CA MET A 126 9.61 2.11 -7.64
C MET A 126 8.69 2.67 -6.55
N THR A 127 7.44 2.21 -6.51
CA THR A 127 6.46 2.58 -5.47
C THR A 127 6.25 1.43 -4.50
N ASP A 128 6.05 1.74 -3.21
CA ASP A 128 5.54 0.83 -2.15
C ASP A 128 5.94 -0.64 -2.36
N PRO A 129 7.24 -1.00 -2.23
CA PRO A 129 7.75 -2.29 -2.66
C PRO A 129 7.35 -3.39 -1.70
N VAL A 130 6.33 -4.17 -2.06
CA VAL A 130 5.79 -5.26 -1.25
C VAL A 130 5.78 -6.58 -2.02
N PHE A 131 6.67 -7.47 -1.58
CA PHE A 131 6.87 -8.79 -2.18
C PHE A 131 6.49 -9.92 -1.22
N ASN A 132 6.45 -9.62 0.07
CA ASN A 132 6.18 -10.57 1.13
C ASN A 132 4.79 -10.30 1.75
N ARG A 133 4.65 -10.62 3.03
CA ARG A 133 3.37 -10.62 3.75
C ARG A 133 3.01 -9.23 4.25
N ALA A 134 1.75 -8.86 4.06
CA ALA A 134 1.09 -7.69 4.65
C ALA A 134 0.66 -7.92 6.11
N SER A 135 1.54 -8.47 6.96
CA SER A 135 1.22 -8.73 8.37
C SER A 135 2.48 -8.90 9.21
N PRO A 136 2.47 -8.46 10.49
CA PRO A 136 3.58 -8.71 11.39
C PRO A 136 3.66 -10.17 11.84
N LEU A 137 2.57 -10.92 11.79
CA LEU A 137 2.49 -12.24 12.39
C LEU A 137 3.27 -13.29 11.58
N PRO A 138 4.09 -14.13 12.24
CA PRO A 138 4.68 -15.29 11.59
C PRO A 138 3.59 -16.24 11.04
N SER A 139 3.92 -16.98 9.98
CA SER A 139 2.98 -17.95 9.42
C SER A 139 2.81 -19.14 10.35
N PHE A 140 1.70 -19.22 11.08
CA PHE A 140 1.42 -20.34 12.00
C PHE A 140 0.50 -21.43 11.42
N SER A 141 -0.07 -21.25 10.21
CA SER A 141 -0.84 -22.31 9.54
C SER A 141 -1.03 -22.02 8.05
N SER A 142 -0.69 -22.98 7.18
CA SER A 142 -0.95 -22.91 5.73
C SER A 142 -2.37 -23.32 5.34
N LYS A 143 -3.22 -23.71 6.30
CA LYS A 143 -4.56 -24.29 6.06
C LYS A 143 -5.72 -23.32 6.29
N SER A 144 -5.46 -22.07 6.68
CA SER A 144 -6.52 -21.07 6.79
C SER A 144 -7.09 -20.78 5.41
N LYS A 145 -8.41 -20.98 5.23
CA LYS A 145 -9.13 -20.59 4.00
C LYS A 145 -9.18 -19.08 3.83
N SER A 146 -9.04 -18.32 4.92
CA SER A 146 -8.97 -16.86 4.90
C SER A 146 -7.51 -16.41 5.00
N SER A 147 -7.01 -15.71 3.97
CA SER A 147 -5.71 -15.04 4.00
C SER A 147 -5.76 -13.71 4.74
N PHE A 148 -6.94 -13.19 5.04
CA PHE A 148 -7.10 -11.89 5.71
C PHE A 148 -6.24 -11.74 6.97
N PHE A 149 -6.33 -12.67 7.92
CA PHE A 149 -5.58 -12.58 9.18
C PHE A 149 -4.08 -12.82 9.05
N ASN A 150 -3.62 -13.33 7.91
CA ASN A 150 -2.22 -13.63 7.70
C ASN A 150 -1.55 -12.71 6.69
N GLY A 151 -2.27 -11.84 5.96
CA GLY A 151 -1.70 -10.93 4.96
C GLY A 151 -0.84 -11.63 3.90
N LYS A 152 -1.06 -12.92 3.63
CA LYS A 152 -0.27 -13.69 2.66
C LYS A 152 -0.64 -13.22 1.25
N PRO A 153 0.34 -12.96 0.36
CA PRO A 153 0.02 -12.65 -1.02
C PRO A 153 -0.62 -13.86 -1.72
N PHE A 154 -1.49 -13.60 -2.69
CA PHE A 154 -2.01 -14.59 -3.62
C PHE A 154 -0.85 -15.26 -4.38
N VAL A 155 -1.09 -16.50 -4.80
CA VAL A 155 -0.09 -17.25 -5.58
C VAL A 155 -0.11 -16.70 -7.00
N PHE A 156 1.07 -16.46 -7.57
CA PHE A 156 1.25 -16.02 -8.95
C PHE A 156 1.82 -17.17 -9.79
N GLU A 157 1.41 -17.31 -11.05
CA GLU A 157 1.95 -18.32 -11.97
C GLU A 157 3.47 -18.18 -12.14
N ASN A 158 3.94 -16.95 -12.36
CA ASN A 158 5.35 -16.58 -12.34
C ASN A 158 5.58 -15.60 -11.17
N PRO A 159 6.18 -16.04 -10.05
CA PRO A 159 6.52 -15.16 -8.94
C PRO A 159 7.45 -14.03 -9.38
N ILE A 160 7.24 -12.82 -8.86
CA ILE A 160 8.15 -11.69 -9.05
C ILE A 160 9.22 -11.77 -7.97
N LEU A 161 10.47 -11.96 -8.38
CA LEU A 161 11.60 -12.08 -7.48
C LEU A 161 12.42 -10.79 -7.48
N ILE A 162 13.09 -10.49 -6.37
CA ILE A 162 13.92 -9.27 -6.27
C ILE A 162 15.11 -9.36 -7.22
N GLU A 163 15.64 -10.56 -7.48
CA GLU A 163 16.69 -10.78 -8.47
C GLU A 163 16.29 -10.50 -9.92
N ASP A 164 15.00 -10.46 -10.26
CA ASP A 164 14.52 -10.14 -11.60
C ASP A 164 14.43 -8.62 -11.85
N LEU A 165 14.56 -7.81 -10.79
CA LEU A 165 14.43 -6.36 -10.86
C LEU A 165 15.67 -5.70 -11.48
N PRO A 166 15.51 -4.61 -12.24
CA PRO A 166 16.64 -3.78 -12.63
C PRO A 166 17.19 -3.05 -11.39
N LYS A 167 18.33 -2.38 -11.55
CA LYS A 167 18.74 -1.36 -10.58
C LYS A 167 17.61 -0.33 -10.41
N VAL A 168 17.35 0.08 -9.17
CA VAL A 168 16.30 1.06 -8.84
C VAL A 168 16.99 2.35 -8.39
N ASP A 169 16.70 3.47 -9.05
CA ASP A 169 17.28 4.76 -8.66
C ASP A 169 16.55 5.30 -7.42
N VAL A 170 15.21 5.29 -7.43
CA VAL A 170 14.40 5.87 -6.36
C VAL A 170 13.28 4.94 -5.95
N VAL A 171 13.13 4.69 -4.65
CA VAL A 171 11.92 4.13 -4.05
C VAL A 171 11.14 5.25 -3.38
N ILE A 172 9.84 5.36 -3.69
CA ILE A 172 8.89 6.22 -2.98
C ILE A 172 7.94 5.38 -2.12
N ILE A 173 7.71 5.83 -0.89
CA ILE A 173 6.81 5.17 0.08
C ILE A 173 5.64 6.08 0.40
N SER A 174 4.40 5.59 0.29
CA SER A 174 3.19 6.37 0.65
C SER A 174 2.99 6.47 2.16
N HIS A 175 3.10 5.34 2.88
CA HIS A 175 2.85 5.23 4.32
C HIS A 175 3.43 3.93 4.91
N ASP A 176 3.30 3.75 6.23
CA ASP A 176 3.97 2.68 6.96
C ASP A 176 3.13 1.40 7.17
N HIS A 177 1.99 1.18 6.51
CA HIS A 177 1.26 -0.09 6.68
C HIS A 177 2.00 -1.28 6.06
N TYR A 178 1.67 -2.49 6.51
CA TYR A 178 2.42 -3.71 6.15
C TYR A 178 2.33 -4.10 4.67
N ASP A 179 1.26 -3.73 4.00
CA ASP A 179 0.98 -3.94 2.58
C ASP A 179 1.57 -2.85 1.67
N HIS A 180 2.16 -1.80 2.24
CA HIS A 180 2.87 -0.73 1.52
C HIS A 180 4.36 -0.62 1.90
N LEU A 181 4.71 -1.07 3.11
CA LEU A 181 6.07 -1.03 3.64
C LEU A 181 6.47 -2.41 4.18
N ASP A 182 7.11 -3.19 3.32
CA ASP A 182 7.56 -4.55 3.62
C ASP A 182 9.01 -4.55 4.14
N SER A 183 9.17 -4.80 5.44
CA SER A 183 10.49 -4.81 6.09
C SER A 183 11.51 -5.76 5.46
N LYS A 184 11.05 -6.90 4.88
CA LYS A 184 11.95 -7.85 4.23
C LYS A 184 12.33 -7.34 2.85
N ALA A 185 11.36 -6.83 2.08
CA ALA A 185 11.65 -6.21 0.78
C ALA A 185 12.62 -5.03 0.92
N ILE A 186 12.41 -4.12 1.86
CA ILE A 186 13.31 -2.99 2.10
C ILE A 186 14.73 -3.45 2.41
N LYS A 187 14.88 -4.46 3.28
CA LYS A 187 16.19 -5.03 3.60
C LYS A 187 16.87 -5.62 2.36
N ASP A 188 16.13 -6.43 1.59
CA ASP A 188 16.64 -7.11 0.40
C ASP A 188 16.98 -6.08 -0.72
N LEU A 189 16.22 -4.98 -0.82
CA LEU A 189 16.40 -3.90 -1.81
C LEU A 189 17.46 -2.86 -1.43
N SER A 190 17.88 -2.78 -0.16
CA SER A 190 18.79 -1.73 0.35
C SER A 190 20.08 -1.52 -0.46
N ASN A 191 20.58 -2.59 -1.11
CA ASN A 191 21.77 -2.56 -1.96
C ASN A 191 21.46 -2.28 -3.44
N LEU A 192 20.22 -2.49 -3.89
CA LEU A 192 19.79 -2.26 -5.28
C LEU A 192 19.23 -0.86 -5.52
N VAL A 193 18.82 -0.19 -4.44
CA VAL A 193 18.22 1.13 -4.45
C VAL A 193 19.27 2.21 -4.17
N ASP A 194 19.33 3.24 -5.02
CA ASP A 194 20.20 4.38 -4.79
C ASP A 194 19.64 5.30 -3.70
N HIS A 195 18.34 5.62 -3.73
CA HIS A 195 17.70 6.54 -2.79
C HIS A 195 16.26 6.16 -2.42
N PHE A 196 15.86 6.45 -1.19
CA PHE A 196 14.51 6.30 -0.66
C PHE A 196 13.96 7.68 -0.31
N ILE A 197 12.76 8.00 -0.81
CA ILE A 197 12.02 9.21 -0.44
C ILE A 197 10.72 8.78 0.24
N VAL A 198 10.55 9.18 1.49
CA VAL A 198 9.53 8.62 2.38
C VAL A 198 8.82 9.73 3.18
N PRO A 199 7.67 9.44 3.80
CA PRO A 199 6.99 10.39 4.68
C PRO A 199 7.78 10.62 5.98
N LEU A 200 7.59 11.78 6.61
CA LEU A 200 8.14 12.07 7.94
C LEU A 200 7.91 10.92 8.95
N GLY A 201 8.99 10.47 9.58
CA GLY A 201 9.00 9.43 10.61
C GLY A 201 9.19 8.01 10.07
N VAL A 202 8.95 7.77 8.77
CA VAL A 202 9.11 6.45 8.15
C VAL A 202 10.59 6.07 7.99
N GLY A 203 11.49 7.05 7.86
CA GLY A 203 12.93 6.81 7.69
C GLY A 203 13.53 5.96 8.82
N ALA A 204 13.03 6.13 10.05
CA ALA A 204 13.46 5.34 11.20
C ALA A 204 13.23 3.83 11.02
N HIS A 205 12.16 3.45 10.33
CA HIS A 205 11.88 2.05 10.01
C HIS A 205 12.93 1.49 9.03
N LEU A 206 13.23 2.23 7.97
CA LEU A 206 14.24 1.87 6.96
C LEU A 206 15.63 1.73 7.59
N GLU A 207 16.02 2.67 8.46
CA GLU A 207 17.29 2.61 9.19
C GLU A 207 17.37 1.35 10.07
N ARG A 208 16.29 0.99 10.79
CA ARG A 208 16.23 -0.26 11.58
C ARG A 208 16.44 -1.50 10.71
N TRP A 209 16.04 -1.45 9.45
CA TRP A 209 16.14 -2.57 8.51
C TRP A 209 17.44 -2.57 7.70
N GLY A 210 18.35 -1.62 7.98
CA GLY A 210 19.71 -1.61 7.44
C GLY A 210 19.92 -0.70 6.24
N VAL A 211 18.96 0.18 5.92
CA VAL A 211 19.17 1.24 4.92
C VAL A 211 20.09 2.32 5.52
N ASP A 212 21.12 2.72 4.78
CA ASP A 212 21.99 3.83 5.16
C ASP A 212 21.17 5.13 5.23
N LYS A 213 21.26 5.84 6.34
CA LYS A 213 20.57 7.12 6.56
C LYS A 213 20.80 8.13 5.44
N ASN A 214 21.98 8.14 4.82
CA ASN A 214 22.31 9.06 3.72
C ASN A 214 21.52 8.78 2.43
N LYS A 215 20.94 7.58 2.30
CA LYS A 215 20.04 7.20 1.20
C LYS A 215 18.59 7.54 1.48
N ILE A 216 18.25 8.18 2.60
CA ILE A 216 16.86 8.43 3.01
C ILE A 216 16.59 9.92 3.00
N THR A 217 15.47 10.31 2.40
CA THR A 217 14.90 11.65 2.54
C THR A 217 13.48 11.53 3.05
N GLU A 218 13.19 12.20 4.16
CA GLU A 218 11.85 12.27 4.74
C GLU A 218 11.21 13.60 4.35
N LEU A 219 9.96 13.58 3.89
CA LEU A 219 9.21 14.77 3.46
C LEU A 219 7.88 14.91 4.21
N ASP A 220 7.49 16.16 4.47
CA ASP A 220 6.13 16.55 4.85
C ASP A 220 5.27 16.82 3.61
N TRP A 221 3.96 16.97 3.79
CA TRP A 221 3.07 17.34 2.70
C TRP A 221 3.45 18.68 2.06
N TYR A 222 3.38 18.69 0.73
CA TYR A 222 3.78 19.78 -0.17
C TYR A 222 5.27 20.09 -0.20
N GLU A 223 6.11 19.32 0.51
CA GLU A 223 7.55 19.34 0.28
C GLU A 223 7.92 18.52 -0.96
N SER A 224 9.03 18.88 -1.58
CA SER A 224 9.55 18.18 -2.75
C SER A 224 11.04 17.88 -2.64
N LYS A 225 11.45 16.85 -3.38
CA LYS A 225 12.85 16.46 -3.56
C LYS A 225 13.09 16.21 -5.03
N SER A 226 14.05 16.92 -5.62
CA SER A 226 14.61 16.53 -6.92
C SER A 226 15.70 15.48 -6.74
N TYR A 227 15.68 14.46 -7.58
CA TYR A 227 16.75 13.48 -7.73
C TYR A 227 17.09 13.36 -9.22
N LYS A 228 18.26 13.89 -9.60
CA LYS A 228 18.63 14.12 -11.01
C LYS A 228 17.53 14.95 -11.71
N ASP A 229 17.00 14.50 -12.84
CA ASP A 229 16.02 15.23 -13.67
C ASP A 229 14.55 14.94 -13.31
N VAL A 230 14.30 14.30 -12.17
CA VAL A 230 12.94 13.95 -11.69
C VAL A 230 12.67 14.61 -10.34
N GLU A 231 11.53 15.31 -10.25
CA GLU A 231 10.99 15.90 -9.03
C GLU A 231 9.93 14.99 -8.40
N PHE A 232 10.07 14.77 -7.09
CA PHE A 232 9.13 14.01 -6.27
C PHE A 232 8.49 14.96 -5.28
N ILE A 233 7.17 15.13 -5.33
CA ILE A 233 6.40 16.01 -4.45
C ILE A 233 5.50 15.14 -3.60
N PHE A 234 5.62 15.25 -2.27
CA PHE A 234 4.77 14.51 -1.37
C PHE A 234 3.46 15.28 -1.15
N ALA A 235 2.32 14.65 -1.40
CA ALA A 235 1.01 15.29 -1.36
C ALA A 235 0.10 14.63 -0.30
N PRO A 236 -0.90 15.34 0.24
CA PRO A 236 -1.80 14.75 1.22
C PRO A 236 -2.65 13.60 0.67
N ALA A 237 -3.03 12.68 1.54
CA ALA A 237 -4.07 11.68 1.33
C ALA A 237 -4.92 11.55 2.62
N LEU A 238 -6.19 11.16 2.48
CA LEU A 238 -7.05 10.86 3.64
C LEU A 238 -6.82 9.43 4.11
N HIS A 239 -5.80 9.22 4.94
CA HIS A 239 -5.48 7.88 5.47
C HIS A 239 -4.97 7.95 6.90
N PHE A 240 -4.20 6.97 7.33
CA PHE A 240 -3.55 6.91 8.63
C PHE A 240 -2.26 6.08 8.54
N SER A 241 -1.56 5.97 9.68
CA SER A 241 -0.33 5.18 9.79
C SER A 241 -0.30 4.39 11.11
N GLY A 242 0.57 3.41 11.18
CA GLY A 242 0.85 2.62 12.36
C GLY A 242 1.19 1.16 12.04
N ARG A 243 2.09 0.59 12.84
CA ARG A 243 2.54 -0.80 12.73
C ARG A 243 2.48 -1.55 14.06
N GLY A 244 2.66 -0.84 15.17
CA GLY A 244 2.55 -1.35 16.53
C GLY A 244 1.23 -0.97 17.21
N ILE A 245 1.06 -1.45 18.44
CA ILE A 245 -0.18 -1.26 19.21
C ILE A 245 -0.35 0.20 19.67
N THR A 246 0.73 0.95 19.84
CA THR A 246 0.73 2.30 20.44
C THR A 246 1.26 3.40 19.53
N ASN A 247 1.57 3.10 18.27
CA ASN A 247 2.23 4.04 17.34
C ASN A 247 1.28 4.57 16.24
N GLY A 248 -0.03 4.41 16.41
CA GLY A 248 -1.01 4.92 15.44
C GLY A 248 -0.84 6.43 15.22
N ASN A 249 -0.69 6.81 13.95
CA ASN A 249 -0.43 8.16 13.46
C ASN A 249 0.89 8.79 13.93
N SER A 250 1.91 7.97 14.24
CA SER A 250 3.24 8.46 14.66
C SER A 250 4.16 8.81 13.49
N THR A 251 3.88 8.30 12.29
CA THR A 251 4.54 8.68 11.03
C THR A 251 3.52 9.34 10.10
N LEU A 252 3.98 10.11 9.13
CA LEU A 252 3.11 10.69 8.11
C LEU A 252 2.72 9.64 7.05
N TRP A 253 1.69 9.96 6.27
CA TRP A 253 1.18 9.18 5.14
C TRP A 253 0.80 10.13 4.01
N GLY A 254 0.69 9.67 2.77
CA GLY A 254 0.30 10.54 1.67
C GLY A 254 0.36 9.89 0.30
N SER A 255 0.28 10.75 -0.70
CA SER A 255 0.39 10.44 -2.12
C SER A 255 1.64 11.09 -2.71
N TRP A 256 2.00 10.71 -3.93
CA TRP A 256 3.18 11.22 -4.62
C TRP A 256 2.81 11.79 -5.98
N ILE A 257 3.44 12.91 -6.31
CA ILE A 257 3.52 13.44 -7.67
C ILE A 257 4.95 13.25 -8.15
N VAL A 258 5.11 12.60 -9.29
CA VAL A 258 6.41 12.37 -9.95
C VAL A 258 6.43 13.17 -11.24
N LYS A 259 7.29 14.19 -11.31
CA LYS A 259 7.41 15.09 -12.45
C LYS A 259 8.79 15.04 -13.07
N SER A 260 8.79 15.02 -14.39
CA SER A 260 9.98 15.06 -15.23
C SER A 260 9.65 15.80 -16.52
N LYS A 261 10.61 15.91 -17.43
CA LYS A 261 10.37 16.54 -18.73
C LYS A 261 9.39 15.73 -19.59
N SER A 262 9.42 14.41 -19.48
CA SER A 262 8.63 13.48 -20.31
C SER A 262 7.45 12.82 -19.61
N LEU A 263 7.30 12.98 -18.29
CA LEU A 263 6.25 12.34 -17.51
C LEU A 263 5.80 13.20 -16.32
N SER A 264 4.48 13.32 -16.16
CA SER A 264 3.76 13.81 -14.99
C SER A 264 2.84 12.70 -14.48
N ALA A 265 3.24 12.01 -13.41
CA ALA A 265 2.50 10.90 -12.83
C ALA A 265 2.00 11.22 -11.41
N TYR A 266 0.83 10.70 -11.06
CA TYR A 266 0.30 10.71 -9.70
C TYR A 266 0.20 9.29 -9.14
N PHE A 267 0.59 9.09 -7.89
CA PHE A 267 0.47 7.83 -7.17
C PHE A 267 -0.26 8.07 -5.85
N SER A 268 -1.44 7.50 -5.68
CA SER A 268 -2.31 7.80 -4.53
C SER A 268 -1.78 7.28 -3.20
N GLY A 269 -1.00 6.19 -3.20
CA GLY A 269 -0.95 5.31 -2.03
C GLY A 269 -2.36 4.85 -1.71
N ASP A 270 -2.74 4.95 -0.44
CA ASP A 270 -4.11 4.75 0.03
C ASP A 270 -4.70 6.07 0.54
N GLY A 271 -6.00 6.21 0.40
CA GLY A 271 -6.78 7.22 1.08
C GLY A 271 -8.20 7.36 0.55
N GLY A 272 -9.10 7.86 1.41
CA GLY A 272 -10.47 8.18 1.02
C GLY A 272 -10.58 9.34 0.04
N TYR A 273 -11.72 9.41 -0.65
CA TYR A 273 -12.01 10.50 -1.58
C TYR A 273 -12.16 11.85 -0.86
N SER A 274 -11.63 12.92 -1.46
CA SER A 274 -11.77 14.29 -0.97
C SER A 274 -11.55 15.34 -2.06
N GLU A 275 -11.83 16.60 -1.73
CA GLU A 275 -11.60 17.75 -2.61
C GLU A 275 -10.11 17.94 -2.97
N THR A 276 -9.21 17.28 -2.24
CA THR A 276 -7.76 17.30 -2.47
C THR A 276 -7.41 16.88 -3.88
N PHE A 277 -8.07 15.86 -4.45
CA PHE A 277 -7.81 15.43 -5.83
C PHE A 277 -8.02 16.56 -6.83
N LYS A 278 -9.10 17.34 -6.65
CA LYS A 278 -9.41 18.49 -7.49
C LYS A 278 -8.41 19.64 -7.29
N LYS A 279 -7.96 19.86 -6.05
CA LYS A 279 -6.89 20.84 -5.76
C LYS A 279 -5.60 20.44 -6.48
N LEU A 280 -5.16 19.19 -6.33
CA LEU A 280 -3.95 18.68 -6.95
C LEU A 280 -4.03 18.69 -8.48
N GLY A 281 -5.17 18.34 -9.08
CA GLY A 281 -5.37 18.44 -10.53
C GLY A 281 -5.42 19.88 -11.05
N ASN A 282 -5.70 20.87 -10.20
CA ASN A 282 -5.61 22.29 -10.57
C ASN A 282 -4.20 22.85 -10.45
N GLU A 283 -3.44 22.41 -9.44
CA GLU A 283 -2.12 22.95 -9.12
C GLU A 283 -0.99 22.23 -9.87
N TYR A 284 -1.11 20.91 -10.03
CA TYR A 284 -0.06 20.07 -10.59
C TYR A 284 -0.45 19.37 -11.89
N GLY A 285 -1.75 19.20 -12.15
CA GLY A 285 -2.27 18.55 -13.35
C GLY A 285 -2.18 19.41 -14.63
N PRO A 286 -2.54 18.85 -15.80
CA PRO A 286 -2.96 17.46 -15.99
C PRO A 286 -1.82 16.46 -15.73
N PHE A 287 -2.20 15.23 -15.39
CA PHE A 287 -1.27 14.12 -15.23
C PHE A 287 -1.38 13.19 -16.43
N ASP A 288 -0.28 12.67 -16.94
CA ASP A 288 -0.30 11.70 -18.04
C ASP A 288 -0.88 10.36 -17.55
N ILE A 289 -0.61 10.00 -16.29
CA ILE A 289 -1.13 8.81 -15.64
C ILE A 289 -1.36 9.03 -14.14
N ALA A 290 -2.46 8.50 -13.63
CA ALA A 290 -2.73 8.44 -12.19
C ALA A 290 -2.92 6.98 -11.75
N PHE A 291 -2.03 6.52 -10.87
CA PHE A 291 -2.12 5.26 -10.16
C PHE A 291 -2.96 5.46 -8.90
N ILE A 292 -4.20 4.97 -8.92
CA ILE A 292 -5.21 5.23 -7.87
C ILE A 292 -5.69 3.92 -7.26
N GLU A 293 -5.68 3.83 -5.93
CA GLU A 293 -6.23 2.68 -5.22
C GLU A 293 -7.70 2.45 -5.56
N ASN A 294 -8.13 1.19 -5.54
CA ASN A 294 -9.54 0.85 -5.78
C ASN A 294 -10.02 -0.42 -5.03
N GLY A 295 -9.14 -1.05 -4.26
CA GLY A 295 -9.41 -2.26 -3.50
C GLY A 295 -9.35 -2.02 -2.00
N ALA A 296 -9.61 -3.06 -1.22
CA ALA A 296 -9.71 -3.01 0.23
C ALA A 296 -10.79 -2.07 0.79
N TYR A 297 -11.71 -1.57 -0.03
CA TYR A 297 -12.77 -0.65 0.41
C TYR A 297 -13.83 -1.34 1.25
N ASN A 298 -14.49 -0.56 2.09
CA ASN A 298 -15.69 -0.94 2.80
C ASN A 298 -16.42 0.30 3.34
N ILE A 299 -17.72 0.16 3.61
CA ILE A 299 -18.50 1.23 4.23
C ILE A 299 -18.00 1.59 5.64
N ASP A 300 -17.45 0.63 6.39
CA ASP A 300 -17.01 0.84 7.77
C ASP A 300 -15.71 1.69 7.85
N TRP A 301 -14.98 1.85 6.74
CA TRP A 301 -13.75 2.65 6.65
C TRP A 301 -13.67 3.43 5.32
N SER A 302 -14.82 3.88 4.82
CA SER A 302 -14.95 4.59 3.54
C SER A 302 -14.23 5.95 3.48
N ASN A 303 -13.76 6.45 4.63
CA ASN A 303 -13.00 7.69 4.72
C ASN A 303 -11.50 7.50 4.48
N VAL A 304 -11.04 6.26 4.42
CA VAL A 304 -9.61 5.91 4.28
C VAL A 304 -9.31 4.96 3.12
N HIS A 305 -10.33 4.37 2.49
CA HIS A 305 -10.20 3.65 1.23
C HIS A 305 -11.32 4.04 0.27
N MET A 306 -10.93 4.42 -0.95
CA MET A 306 -11.89 4.77 -2.01
C MET A 306 -12.64 3.56 -2.55
N PHE A 307 -13.93 3.74 -2.79
CA PHE A 307 -14.67 2.82 -3.65
C PHE A 307 -14.25 3.00 -5.12
N PRO A 308 -14.38 1.95 -5.97
CA PRO A 308 -13.97 2.02 -7.37
C PRO A 308 -14.53 3.22 -8.14
N ASP A 309 -15.78 3.62 -7.91
CA ASP A 309 -16.39 4.77 -8.58
C ASP A 309 -15.90 6.13 -8.05
N GLU A 310 -15.45 6.18 -6.80
CA GLU A 310 -14.72 7.32 -6.25
C GLU A 310 -13.31 7.42 -6.84
N SER A 311 -12.62 6.30 -7.06
CA SER A 311 -11.32 6.27 -7.74
C SER A 311 -11.40 6.81 -9.18
N VAL A 312 -12.48 6.48 -9.92
CA VAL A 312 -12.73 7.09 -11.24
C VAL A 312 -12.96 8.60 -11.12
N GLN A 313 -13.69 9.04 -10.08
CA GLN A 313 -13.91 10.46 -9.85
C GLN A 313 -12.60 11.19 -9.49
N ALA A 314 -11.76 10.60 -8.63
CA ALA A 314 -10.45 11.12 -8.28
C ALA A 314 -9.57 11.32 -9.53
N SER A 315 -9.57 10.35 -10.46
CA SER A 315 -8.85 10.46 -11.74
C SER A 315 -9.31 11.67 -12.57
N ILE A 316 -10.62 11.91 -12.62
CA ILE A 316 -11.20 13.06 -13.33
C ILE A 316 -10.79 14.38 -12.66
N ASP A 317 -10.85 14.44 -11.33
CA ASP A 317 -10.51 15.64 -10.56
C ASP A 317 -9.02 15.96 -10.61
N LEU A 318 -8.16 14.93 -10.69
CA LEU A 318 -6.74 15.04 -10.98
C LEU A 318 -6.46 15.49 -12.42
N LYS A 319 -7.45 15.43 -13.32
CA LYS A 319 -7.29 15.64 -14.76
C LYS A 319 -6.24 14.68 -15.36
N ALA A 320 -6.30 13.42 -14.93
CA ALA A 320 -5.40 12.40 -15.46
C ALA A 320 -5.86 11.93 -16.85
N GLU A 321 -4.92 11.81 -17.79
CA GLU A 321 -5.19 11.27 -19.13
C GLU A 321 -5.43 9.76 -19.09
N VAL A 322 -4.73 9.05 -18.20
CA VAL A 322 -4.86 7.61 -17.98
C VAL A 322 -5.11 7.31 -16.51
N LEU A 323 -6.18 6.58 -16.23
CA LEU A 323 -6.42 5.94 -14.93
C LEU A 323 -5.74 4.56 -14.90
N PHE A 324 -4.98 4.31 -13.85
CA PHE A 324 -4.44 2.99 -13.54
C PHE A 324 -4.90 2.54 -12.13
N PRO A 325 -5.76 1.51 -12.01
CA PRO A 325 -6.16 0.98 -10.71
C PRO A 325 -5.04 0.18 -10.04
N ILE A 326 -4.66 0.58 -8.82
CA ILE A 326 -3.76 -0.16 -7.91
C ILE A 326 -4.54 -0.69 -6.69
N HIS A 327 -3.84 -1.29 -5.72
CA HIS A 327 -4.41 -1.78 -4.45
C HIS A 327 -5.34 -3.01 -4.59
N TRP A 328 -5.14 -3.82 -5.64
CA TRP A 328 -5.88 -5.06 -5.90
C TRP A 328 -4.95 -6.18 -6.40
N SER A 329 -5.47 -7.41 -6.52
CA SER A 329 -4.74 -8.58 -7.07
C SER A 329 -3.44 -8.97 -6.37
N LYS A 330 -3.37 -8.78 -5.05
CA LYS A 330 -2.22 -9.26 -4.26
C LYS A 330 -2.62 -9.84 -2.92
N PHE A 331 -3.48 -9.15 -2.18
CA PHE A 331 -3.84 -9.52 -0.82
C PHE A 331 -5.36 -9.58 -0.63
N ASP A 332 -5.78 -10.40 0.33
CA ASP A 332 -7.15 -10.41 0.87
C ASP A 332 -7.21 -9.41 2.03
N LEU A 333 -7.63 -8.16 1.76
CA LEU A 333 -7.62 -7.05 2.73
C LEU A 333 -9.02 -6.49 3.04
N SER A 334 -10.07 -6.99 2.40
CA SER A 334 -11.46 -6.60 2.69
C SER A 334 -12.39 -7.79 2.48
N ILE A 335 -13.70 -7.56 2.58
CA ILE A 335 -14.73 -8.61 2.47
C ILE A 335 -15.23 -8.82 1.04
N HIS A 336 -14.97 -7.87 0.13
CA HIS A 336 -15.33 -8.01 -1.29
C HIS A 336 -14.49 -9.12 -1.97
N ALA A 337 -14.97 -9.63 -3.10
CA ALA A 337 -14.18 -10.57 -3.91
C ALA A 337 -12.94 -9.88 -4.50
N TRP A 338 -11.85 -10.62 -4.69
CA TRP A 338 -10.54 -10.09 -5.11
C TRP A 338 -10.56 -9.31 -6.44
N ASP A 339 -11.47 -9.67 -7.35
CA ASP A 339 -11.64 -9.09 -8.69
C ASP A 339 -12.84 -8.14 -8.80
N GLU A 340 -13.67 -8.02 -7.77
CA GLU A 340 -14.75 -7.03 -7.72
C GLU A 340 -14.25 -5.60 -7.97
N PRO A 341 -13.11 -5.15 -7.38
CA PRO A 341 -12.56 -3.82 -7.63
C PRO A 341 -12.37 -3.51 -9.11
N ILE A 342 -11.65 -4.38 -9.84
CA ILE A 342 -11.33 -4.15 -11.25
C ILE A 342 -12.57 -4.18 -12.15
N ILE A 343 -13.55 -5.04 -11.84
CA ILE A 343 -14.82 -5.11 -12.57
C ILE A 343 -15.62 -3.82 -12.37
N ARG A 344 -15.70 -3.32 -11.14
CA ARG A 344 -16.44 -2.09 -10.83
C ARG A 344 -15.77 -0.86 -11.44
N ILE A 345 -14.45 -0.72 -11.30
CA ILE A 345 -13.74 0.46 -11.79
C ILE A 345 -13.77 0.54 -13.32
N THR A 346 -13.58 -0.58 -14.02
CA THR A 346 -13.63 -0.61 -15.50
C THR A 346 -15.02 -0.27 -16.03
N LYS A 347 -16.08 -0.76 -15.37
CA LYS A 347 -17.47 -0.40 -15.71
C LYS A 347 -17.75 1.08 -15.50
N GLU A 348 -17.32 1.66 -14.37
CA GLU A 348 -17.53 3.09 -14.11
C GLU A 348 -16.68 3.98 -15.02
N ALA A 349 -15.43 3.59 -15.31
CA ALA A 349 -14.57 4.27 -16.26
C ALA A 349 -15.20 4.32 -17.66
N ALA A 350 -15.74 3.20 -18.14
CA ALA A 350 -16.45 3.15 -19.42
C ALA A 350 -17.68 4.09 -19.43
N LYS A 351 -18.47 4.11 -18.35
CA LYS A 351 -19.64 4.99 -18.21
C LYS A 351 -19.27 6.47 -18.22
N LYS A 352 -18.13 6.84 -17.61
CA LYS A 352 -17.64 8.23 -17.53
C LYS A 352 -16.68 8.61 -18.67
N ASN A 353 -16.45 7.72 -19.65
CA ASN A 353 -15.48 7.91 -20.74
C ASN A 353 -14.04 8.20 -20.26
N VAL A 354 -13.62 7.56 -19.17
CA VAL A 354 -12.26 7.64 -18.65
C VAL A 354 -11.39 6.58 -19.32
N ASN A 355 -10.24 6.98 -19.84
CA ASN A 355 -9.27 6.05 -20.42
C ASN A 355 -8.54 5.31 -19.29
N ILE A 356 -8.62 3.98 -19.29
CA ILE A 356 -8.10 3.12 -18.23
C ILE A 356 -7.09 2.13 -18.79
N ALA A 357 -6.00 1.89 -18.05
CA ALA A 357 -5.02 0.85 -18.33
C ALA A 357 -5.20 -0.32 -17.34
N THR A 358 -5.19 -1.56 -17.86
CA THR A 358 -5.40 -2.77 -17.06
C THR A 358 -4.39 -3.86 -17.46
N PRO A 359 -3.08 -3.63 -17.26
CA PRO A 359 -2.07 -4.64 -17.58
C PRO A 359 -2.25 -5.89 -16.74
N MET A 360 -1.74 -7.00 -17.26
CA MET A 360 -1.44 -8.16 -16.45
C MET A 360 -0.26 -7.87 -15.52
N ILE A 361 -0.20 -8.55 -14.38
CA ILE A 361 0.94 -8.44 -13.46
C ILE A 361 2.22 -8.87 -14.20
N GLY A 362 3.23 -7.99 -14.20
CA GLY A 362 4.49 -8.18 -14.92
C GLY A 362 4.47 -7.75 -16.39
N GLU A 363 3.32 -7.32 -16.93
CA GLU A 363 3.23 -6.77 -18.29
C GLU A 363 3.87 -5.38 -18.34
N VAL A 364 4.83 -5.22 -19.26
CA VAL A 364 5.46 -3.93 -19.54
C VAL A 364 4.63 -3.19 -20.59
N PHE A 365 4.28 -1.92 -20.33
CA PHE A 365 3.49 -1.10 -21.24
C PHE A 365 3.98 0.35 -21.31
N GLU A 366 3.43 1.11 -22.25
CA GLU A 366 3.69 2.53 -22.48
C GLU A 366 2.36 3.29 -22.72
N LEU A 367 2.34 4.60 -22.50
CA LEU A 367 1.10 5.39 -22.55
C LEU A 367 0.46 5.46 -23.94
N THR A 368 1.26 5.30 -25.00
CA THR A 368 0.81 5.25 -26.40
C THR A 368 0.11 3.95 -26.78
N ASN A 369 0.29 2.88 -25.99
CA ASN A 369 -0.32 1.58 -26.24
C ASN A 369 -0.78 0.94 -24.92
N LEU A 370 -1.96 1.37 -24.46
CA LEU A 370 -2.50 0.94 -23.17
C LEU A 370 -3.04 -0.49 -23.23
N PRO A 371 -2.67 -1.34 -22.27
CA PRO A 371 -3.28 -2.65 -22.12
C PRO A 371 -4.70 -2.51 -21.58
N LYS A 372 -5.65 -3.24 -22.19
CA LYS A 372 -7.08 -3.22 -21.82
C LYS A 372 -7.70 -4.61 -21.72
N ASN A 373 -6.86 -5.64 -21.72
CA ASN A 373 -7.32 -7.03 -21.72
C ASN A 373 -7.89 -7.39 -20.33
N PRO A 374 -9.15 -7.87 -20.25
CA PRO A 374 -9.78 -8.22 -18.97
C PRO A 374 -9.33 -9.62 -18.50
N TRP A 375 -8.05 -9.76 -18.17
CA TRP A 375 -7.44 -11.05 -17.86
C TRP A 375 -8.04 -11.75 -16.63
N TRP A 376 -8.66 -11.01 -15.71
CA TRP A 376 -9.34 -11.54 -14.53
C TRP A 376 -10.61 -12.31 -14.87
N GLU A 377 -11.30 -12.00 -15.98
CA GLU A 377 -12.55 -12.66 -16.37
C GLU A 377 -12.37 -14.15 -16.61
N LYS A 378 -11.18 -14.56 -17.09
CA LYS A 378 -10.84 -15.97 -17.34
C LYS A 378 -10.67 -16.79 -16.06
N LEU A 379 -10.61 -16.13 -14.90
CA LEU A 379 -10.45 -16.78 -13.59
C LEU A 379 -11.79 -16.94 -12.86
N ARG A 380 -12.89 -16.41 -13.41
CA ARG A 380 -14.25 -16.72 -12.99
C ARG A 380 -14.73 -17.93 -13.77
N ASN A 381 -15.16 -18.97 -13.06
CA ASN A 381 -15.75 -20.18 -13.65
C ASN A 381 -17.09 -19.90 -14.33
#